data_AF-A0A2G6UJ92-F1
#
_entry.id   AF-A0A2G6UJ92-F1
#
_cell.length_a   1.000
_cell.length_b   1.000
_cell.length_c   1.000
_cell.angle_alpha   90.00
_cell.angle_beta   90.00
_cell.angle_gamma   90.00
#
_symmetry.space_group_name_H-M   'P 1'
#
loop_
_entity.id
_entity.type
_entity.pdbx_description
1 polymer ?
#
loop_
_entity_poly.entity_id
_entity_poly.type
_entity_poly.pdbx_seq_one_letter_code
_entity_poly.pdbx_strand_id
1 'polypeptide(L)'
;MQHFQFKPFSKKEFIEGLKKTFPQYKIQTGFGALQVRTSGFTLTGNVKIATNPEIGKVSTETCLDSATLYLIFCFPIGIYMMMKKQKVKKFENEVIEGIKKLLEDQ
;
A
#
# COMPACT_ATOMS: atom_id res chain seq x y z
N MET A 1 4.36 -4.29 -7.50
CA MET A 1 3.13 -3.53 -7.72
C MET A 1 2.06 -4.54 -8.00
N GLN A 2 0.91 -4.44 -7.33
CA GLN A 2 -0.21 -5.34 -7.56
C GLN A 2 -1.43 -4.53 -8.01
N HIS A 3 -2.21 -5.09 -8.92
CA HIS A 3 -3.39 -4.45 -9.50
C HIS A 3 -4.62 -5.29 -9.23
N PHE A 4 -5.71 -4.64 -8.85
CA PHE A 4 -6.98 -5.26 -8.52
C PHE A 4 -8.11 -4.50 -9.20
N GLN A 5 -9.14 -5.26 -9.59
CA GLN A 5 -10.33 -4.76 -10.25
C GLN A 5 -11.54 -5.08 -9.39
N PHE A 6 -12.26 -4.05 -8.98
CA PHE A 6 -13.48 -4.14 -8.20
C PHE A 6 -14.63 -3.45 -8.95
N LYS A 7 -15.82 -3.46 -8.36
CA LYS A 7 -16.92 -2.58 -8.79
C LYS A 7 -16.54 -1.12 -8.49
N PRO A 8 -17.13 -0.14 -9.19
CA PRO A 8 -16.97 1.26 -8.82
C PRO A 8 -17.35 1.52 -7.35
N PHE A 9 -16.58 2.37 -6.68
CA PHE A 9 -16.74 2.62 -5.23
C PHE A 9 -16.54 4.10 -4.88
N SER A 10 -17.00 4.50 -3.70
CA SER A 10 -16.79 5.86 -3.19
C SER A 10 -15.39 6.02 -2.61
N LYS A 11 -14.61 6.97 -3.11
CA LYS A 11 -13.27 7.29 -2.58
C LYS A 11 -13.30 7.65 -1.10
N LYS A 12 -14.34 8.37 -0.66
CA LYS A 12 -14.47 8.83 0.73
C LYS A 12 -14.73 7.64 1.65
N GLU A 13 -15.69 6.79 1.29
CA GLU A 13 -16.01 5.57 2.06
C GLU A 13 -14.82 4.60 2.08
N PHE A 14 -14.09 4.49 0.98
CA PHE A 14 -12.87 3.70 0.92
C PHE A 14 -11.81 4.18 1.93
N ILE A 15 -11.55 5.49 1.98
CA ILE A 15 -10.58 6.07 2.92
C ILE A 15 -11.05 5.90 4.38
N GLU A 16 -12.33 6.12 4.65
CA GLU A 16 -12.89 5.94 5.99
C GLU A 16 -12.87 4.47 6.42
N GLY A 17 -13.22 3.55 5.53
CA GLY A 17 -13.14 2.12 5.77
C GLY A 17 -11.70 1.67 6.01
N LEU A 18 -10.71 2.18 5.26
CA LEU A 18 -9.29 1.89 5.53
C LEU A 18 -8.87 2.33 6.94
N LYS A 19 -9.33 3.50 7.41
CA LYS A 19 -9.06 3.96 8.78
C LYS A 19 -9.69 3.05 9.84
N LYS A 20 -10.86 2.48 9.55
CA LYS A 20 -11.55 1.53 10.44
C LYS A 20 -10.91 0.15 10.43
N THR A 21 -10.48 -0.34 9.27
CA THR A 21 -9.83 -1.65 9.10
C THR A 21 -8.43 -1.65 9.72
N PHE A 22 -7.73 -0.51 9.69
CA PHE A 22 -6.35 -0.39 10.13
C PHE A 22 -6.14 0.71 11.18
N PRO A 23 -6.79 0.63 12.37
CA PRO A 23 -6.69 1.67 13.39
C PRO A 23 -5.27 1.84 13.95
N GLN A 24 -4.45 0.79 13.89
CA GLN A 24 -3.06 0.79 14.33
C GLN A 24 -2.09 1.43 13.32
N TYR A 25 -2.52 1.66 12.07
CA TYR A 25 -1.69 2.23 11.02
C TYR A 25 -2.09 3.66 10.69
N LYS A 26 -1.09 4.43 10.25
CA LYS A 26 -1.30 5.80 9.82
C LYS A 26 -1.76 5.80 8.36
N ILE A 27 -3.02 6.13 8.14
CA ILE A 27 -3.57 6.38 6.81
C ILE A 27 -3.25 7.81 6.40
N GLN A 28 -2.33 7.97 5.45
CA GLN A 28 -1.98 9.27 4.91
C GLN A 28 -2.71 9.53 3.60
N THR A 29 -3.31 10.71 3.51
CA THR A 29 -3.95 11.23 2.30
C THR A 29 -3.34 12.60 2.03
N GLY A 30 -2.54 12.74 0.97
CA GLY A 30 -1.86 14.00 0.65
C GLY A 30 -1.30 14.00 -0.76
N PHE A 31 -1.33 15.15 -1.45
CA PHE A 31 -0.85 15.37 -2.83
C PHE A 31 -1.12 14.19 -3.78
N GLY A 32 -2.38 13.73 -3.84
CA GLY A 32 -2.80 12.68 -4.78
C GLY A 32 -2.40 11.25 -4.41
N ALA A 33 -1.66 11.02 -3.32
CA ALA A 33 -1.27 9.68 -2.87
C ALA A 33 -2.01 9.27 -1.58
N LEU A 34 -2.62 8.08 -1.62
CA LEU A 34 -3.14 7.38 -0.44
C LEU A 34 -2.10 6.36 0.01
N GLN A 35 -1.80 6.29 1.31
CA GLN A 35 -0.77 5.39 1.83
C GLN A 35 -1.15 4.83 3.20
N VAL A 36 -0.83 3.55 3.44
CA VAL A 36 -0.94 2.89 4.74
C VAL A 36 0.48 2.75 5.30
N ARG A 37 0.74 3.37 6.44
CA ARG A 37 2.07 3.41 7.05
C ARG A 37 2.07 2.86 8.47
N THR A 38 3.11 2.12 8.83
CA THR A 38 3.41 1.83 10.23
C THR A 38 3.76 3.12 10.98
N SER A 39 3.55 3.14 12.30
CA SER A 39 3.78 4.31 13.16
C SER A 39 5.24 4.81 13.15
N GLY A 40 6.22 3.93 12.92
CA GLY A 40 7.62 4.32 12.66
C GLY A 40 7.83 4.63 11.18
N PHE A 41 8.36 5.83 10.87
CA PHE A 41 8.73 6.22 9.51
C PHE A 41 9.91 5.36 9.03
N THR A 42 9.62 4.26 8.37
CA THR A 42 10.62 3.38 7.73
C THR A 42 10.23 3.16 6.27
N LEU A 43 11.23 3.15 5.39
CA LEU A 43 11.04 2.94 3.95
C LEU A 43 10.28 1.62 3.65
N THR A 44 10.43 0.63 4.53
CA THR A 44 9.83 -0.71 4.45
C THR A 44 8.47 -0.83 5.12
N GLY A 45 8.01 0.21 5.82
CA GLY A 45 6.75 0.22 6.58
C GLY A 45 5.65 1.03 5.90
N ASN A 46 5.60 0.98 4.56
CA ASN A 46 4.70 1.80 3.77
C ASN A 46 4.16 1.02 2.57
N VAL A 47 2.83 1.07 2.38
CA VAL A 47 2.14 0.60 1.18
C VAL A 47 1.40 1.80 0.59
N LYS A 48 1.78 2.18 -0.62
CA LYS A 48 1.08 3.21 -1.38
C LYS A 48 -0.08 2.56 -2.13
N ILE A 49 -1.22 3.21 -2.10
CA ILE A 49 -2.45 2.77 -2.75
C ILE A 49 -2.81 3.82 -3.81
N ALA A 50 -2.85 3.39 -5.06
CA ALA A 50 -3.42 4.17 -6.17
C ALA A 50 -4.83 3.66 -6.45
N THR A 51 -5.78 4.57 -6.59
CA THR A 51 -7.19 4.23 -6.81
C THR A 51 -7.76 5.03 -7.97
N ASN A 52 -8.48 4.36 -8.86
CA ASN A 52 -9.43 4.99 -9.77
C ASN A 52 -10.84 4.45 -9.45
N PRO A 53 -11.58 5.13 -8.56
CA PRO A 53 -12.85 4.63 -8.03
C PRO A 53 -13.96 4.50 -9.07
N GLU A 54 -13.99 5.36 -10.10
CA GLU A 54 -15.02 5.36 -11.15
C GLU A 54 -15.03 4.07 -11.97
N ILE A 55 -13.83 3.51 -12.18
CA ILE A 55 -13.65 2.23 -12.88
C ILE A 55 -13.32 1.09 -11.91
N GLY A 56 -13.42 1.29 -10.59
CA GLY A 56 -13.15 0.27 -9.57
C GLY A 56 -11.70 -0.25 -9.51
N LYS A 57 -10.73 0.47 -10.05
CA LYS A 57 -9.33 0.03 -10.08
C LYS A 57 -8.60 0.41 -8.80
N VAL A 58 -7.92 -0.55 -8.18
CA VAL A 58 -7.03 -0.33 -7.03
C VAL A 58 -5.66 -0.93 -7.34
N SER A 59 -4.58 -0.29 -6.88
CA SER A 59 -3.24 -0.79 -7.07
C SER A 59 -2.37 -0.49 -5.85
N THR A 60 -1.54 -1.45 -5.45
CA THR A 60 -0.59 -1.29 -4.35
C THR A 60 0.83 -1.21 -4.87
N GLU A 61 1.62 -0.35 -4.25
CA GLU A 61 3.03 -0.14 -4.54
C GLU A 61 3.82 -0.12 -3.23
N THR A 62 4.94 -0.82 -3.20
CA THR A 62 5.85 -0.86 -2.05
C THR A 62 7.25 -0.44 -2.44
N CYS A 63 8.12 -0.21 -1.46
CA CYS A 63 9.52 0.09 -1.74
C CYS A 63 10.18 -0.98 -2.62
N LEU A 64 9.81 -2.26 -2.46
CA LEU A 64 10.39 -3.37 -3.22
C LEU A 64 10.23 -3.24 -4.74
N ASP A 65 9.21 -2.51 -5.20
CA ASP A 65 8.97 -2.28 -6.63
C ASP A 65 10.07 -1.43 -7.28
N SER A 66 10.78 -0.66 -6.45
CA SER A 66 11.94 0.13 -6.84
C SER A 66 13.28 -0.48 -6.40
N ALA A 67 13.28 -1.63 -5.71
CA ALA A 67 14.50 -2.16 -5.08
C ALA A 67 15.63 -2.44 -6.07
N THR A 68 15.32 -2.91 -7.29
CA THR A 68 16.33 -3.13 -8.34
C THR A 68 17.01 -1.82 -8.76
N LEU A 69 16.25 -0.72 -8.86
CA LEU A 69 16.81 0.60 -9.14
C LEU A 69 17.75 1.03 -8.01
N TYR A 70 17.33 0.87 -6.75
CA TYR A 70 18.17 1.16 -5.60
C TYR A 70 19.41 0.26 -5.53
N LEU A 71 19.35 -1.01 -5.95
CA LEU A 71 20.53 -1.86 -6.01
C LEU A 71 21.59 -1.34 -7.01
N ILE A 72 21.16 -0.72 -8.12
CA ILE A 72 22.05 -0.18 -9.15
C ILE A 72 22.65 1.18 -8.71
N PHE A 73 21.80 2.09 -8.21
CA PHE A 73 22.21 3.48 -7.96
C PHE A 73 22.56 3.78 -6.49
N CYS A 74 22.08 2.97 -5.54
CA CYS A 74 22.33 3.15 -4.11
C CYS A 74 22.36 1.79 -3.37
N PHE A 75 23.37 0.99 -3.69
CA PHE A 75 23.47 -0.41 -3.28
C PHE A 75 23.15 -0.70 -1.80
N PRO A 76 23.61 0.09 -0.80
CA PRO A 76 23.27 -0.17 0.61
C PRO A 76 21.76 -0.11 0.89
N ILE A 77 21.04 0.83 0.28
CA ILE A 77 19.59 0.97 0.44
C ILE A 77 18.88 -0.21 -0.24
N GLY A 78 19.33 -0.60 -1.43
CA GLY A 78 18.81 -1.77 -2.13
C GLY A 78 18.93 -3.06 -1.32
N ILE A 79 20.09 -3.30 -0.70
CA ILE A 79 20.30 -4.46 0.19
C ILE A 79 19.40 -4.39 1.42
N TYR A 80 19.29 -3.23 2.08
CA TYR A 80 18.37 -3.05 3.21
C TYR A 80 16.92 -3.43 2.86
N MET A 81 16.42 -2.99 1.70
CA MET A 81 15.09 -3.33 1.22
C MET A 81 14.93 -4.84 0.99
N MET A 82 15.94 -5.48 0.40
CA MET A 82 15.95 -6.92 0.16
C MET A 82 15.99 -7.74 1.46
N MET A 83 16.76 -7.32 2.46
CA MET A 83 16.78 -7.96 3.78
C MET A 83 15.42 -7.91 4.48
N LYS A 84 14.63 -6.86 4.23
CA LYS A 84 13.28 -6.69 4.80
C LYS A 84 12.16 -7.17 3.88
N LYS A 85 12.49 -7.81 2.75
CA LYS A 85 11.53 -8.24 1.72
C LYS A 85 10.34 -9.00 2.28
N GLN A 86 10.57 -9.99 3.15
CA GLN A 86 9.48 -10.77 3.74
C GLN A 86 8.55 -9.91 4.61
N LYS A 87 9.11 -8.99 5.41
CA LYS A 87 8.32 -8.07 6.23
C LYS A 87 7.47 -7.13 5.37
N VAL A 88 8.04 -6.59 4.30
CA VAL A 88 7.33 -5.72 3.36
C VAL A 88 6.20 -6.47 2.68
N LYS A 89 6.46 -7.68 2.16
CA LYS A 89 5.41 -8.50 1.52
C LYS A 89 4.30 -8.90 2.48
N LYS A 90 4.63 -9.26 3.72
CA LYS A 90 3.63 -9.58 4.74
C LYS A 90 2.71 -8.38 5.00
N PHE A 91 3.30 -7.20 5.14
CA PHE A 91 2.54 -5.96 5.33
C PHE A 91 1.70 -5.59 4.10
N GLU A 92 2.25 -5.72 2.89
CA GLU A 92 1.49 -5.51 1.65
C GLU A 92 0.28 -6.45 1.56
N ASN A 93 0.48 -7.73 1.86
CA ASN A 93 -0.60 -8.72 1.84
C ASN A 93 -1.69 -8.42 2.87
N GLU A 94 -1.32 -8.03 4.09
CA GLU A 94 -2.27 -7.60 5.13
C GLU A 94 -3.11 -6.41 4.65
N VAL A 95 -2.49 -5.42 4.00
CA VAL A 95 -3.19 -4.28 3.41
C VAL A 95 -4.13 -4.73 2.28
N ILE A 96 -3.67 -5.60 1.38
CA ILE A 96 -4.48 -6.13 0.28
C ILE A 96 -5.69 -6.91 0.80
N GLU A 97 -5.51 -7.79 1.78
CA GLU A 97 -6.60 -8.56 2.37
C GLU A 97 -7.65 -7.65 3.00
N GLY A 98 -7.23 -6.59 3.70
CA GLY A 98 -8.17 -5.61 4.25
C GLY A 98 -8.90 -4.80 3.17
N ILE A 99 -8.23 -4.45 2.07
CA ILE A 99 -8.87 -3.79 0.90
C ILE A 99 -9.91 -4.72 0.26
N LYS A 100 -9.55 -5.99 0.05
CA LYS A 100 -10.46 -6.98 -0.56
C LYS A 100 -11.72 -7.14 0.28
N LYS A 101 -11.58 -7.39 1.59
CA LYS A 101 -12.73 -7.47 2.49
C LYS A 101 -13.61 -6.22 2.42
N LEU A 102 -12.99 -5.04 2.39
CA LEU A 102 -13.70 -3.77 2.36
C LEU A 102 -14.50 -3.54 1.06
N LEU A 103 -14.02 -4.02 -0.09
CA LEU A 103 -14.60 -3.76 -1.41
C LEU A 103 -15.35 -4.96 -2.03
N GLU A 104 -15.10 -6.19 -1.59
CA GLU A 104 -15.82 -7.40 -2.02
C GLU A 104 -17.08 -7.64 -1.18
N ASP A 105 -17.12 -7.16 0.07
CA ASP A 105 -18.31 -7.22 0.94
C ASP A 105 -19.33 -6.08 0.64
N GLN A 106 -19.16 -5.33 -0.46
CA GLN A 106 -20.08 -4.29 -0.98
C GLN A 106 -20.90 -4.76 -2.19
#